data_AF-A0A7I8DKR3-F1
#
_entry.id   AF-A0A7I8DKR3-F1
#
_cell.length_a   1.000
_cell.length_b   1.000
_cell.length_c   1.000
_cell.angle_alpha   90.00
_cell.angle_beta   90.00
_cell.angle_gamma   90.00
#
_symmetry.space_group_name_H-M   'P 1'
#
loop_
_entity.id
_entity.type
_entity.pdbx_description
1 polymer ?
#
loop_
_entity_poly.entity_id
_entity_poly.type
_entity_poly.pdbx_seq_one_letter_code
_entity_poly.pdbx_strand_id
1 'polypeptide(L)' 'MNRDKLIAQVKNEYARIASSESQQHFYQTTTDITPEAYYENLLSKAISEINKGTFDNFKSGEEVVTAIANDKTWLSDWK' A
#
# COMPACT_ATOMS: atom_id res chain seq x y z
N MET A 1 17.64 -5.34 2.15
CA MET A 1 16.73 -5.67 3.28
C MET A 1 16.06 -7.00 2.97
N ASN A 2 15.61 -7.80 3.95
CA ASN A 2 14.87 -9.04 3.66
C ASN A 2 13.45 -8.72 3.19
N ARG A 3 12.96 -9.44 2.17
CA ARG A 3 11.62 -9.23 1.61
C ARG A 3 10.52 -9.42 2.65
N ASP A 4 10.65 -10.40 3.55
CA ASP A 4 9.71 -10.57 4.68
C ASP A 4 9.65 -9.35 5.61
N LYS A 5 10.80 -8.73 5.86
CA LYS A 5 10.88 -7.50 6.67
C LYS A 5 10.24 -6.32 5.92
N LEU A 6 10.46 -6.23 4.61
CA LEU A 6 9.83 -5.21 3.77
C LEU A 6 8.31 -5.38 3.73
N ILE A 7 7.82 -6.60 3.52
CA ILE A 7 6.39 -6.94 3.56
C ILE A 7 5.77 -6.56 4.90
N ALA A 8 6.43 -6.87 6.02
CA ALA A 8 5.93 -6.51 7.35
C ALA A 8 5.81 -4.99 7.53
N GLN A 9 6.80 -4.23 7.04
CA GLN A 9 6.75 -2.76 7.08
C GLN A 9 5.64 -2.20 6.19
N VAL A 10 5.49 -2.69 4.96
CA VAL A 10 4.44 -2.26 4.04
C VAL A 10 3.04 -2.57 4.59
N LYS A 11 2.86 -3.75 5.19
CA LYS A 11 1.61 -4.11 5.91
C LYS A 11 1.30 -3.11 7.04
N ASN A 12 2.29 -2.77 7.85
CA ASN A 12 2.11 -1.84 8.96
C ASN A 12 1.74 -0.43 8.45
N GLU A 13 2.40 0.03 7.39
CA GLU A 13 2.16 1.34 6.80
C GLU A 13 0.74 1.44 6.21
N TYR A 14 0.31 0.46 5.40
CA TYR A 14 -1.05 0.45 4.88
C TYR A 14 -2.12 0.34 5.98
N ALA A 15 -1.88 -0.43 7.04
CA ALA A 15 -2.79 -0.50 8.18
C ALA A 15 -2.90 0.85 8.91
N ARG A 16 -1.78 1.58 9.05
CA ARG A 16 -1.75 2.93 9.64
C ARG A 16 -2.53 3.91 8.77
N ILE A 17 -2.32 3.90 7.46
CA ILE A 17 -3.02 4.78 6.52
C ILE A 17 -4.52 4.46 6.51
N ALA A 18 -4.92 3.19 6.38
CA ALA A 18 -6.33 2.79 6.40
C ALA A 18 -7.03 3.20 7.71
N SER A 19 -6.33 3.09 8.85
CA SER A 19 -6.86 3.53 10.15
C SER A 19 -6.97 5.05 10.24
N SER A 20 -6.03 5.79 9.67
CA SER A 20 -6.06 7.26 9.65
C SER A 20 -7.11 7.80 8.68
N GLU A 21 -7.23 7.21 7.48
CA GLU A 21 -8.23 7.61 6.48
C GLU A 21 -9.63 7.21 6.90
N SER A 22 -9.86 6.03 7.45
CA SER A 22 -11.20 5.64 7.94
C SER A 22 -11.74 6.60 9.01
N GLN A 23 -10.88 7.15 9.89
CA GLN A 23 -11.26 8.19 10.85
C GLN A 23 -11.58 9.53 10.17
N GLN A 24 -10.89 9.90 9.10
CA GLN A 24 -11.11 11.15 8.35
C GLN A 24 -12.33 11.05 7.41
N HIS A 25 -12.49 9.93 6.71
CA HIS A 25 -13.60 9.61 5.81
C HIS A 25 -14.92 9.34 6.53
N PHE A 26 -14.91 9.18 7.85
CA PHE A 26 -16.15 9.16 8.65
C PHE A 26 -17.01 10.42 8.43
N TYR A 27 -16.42 11.50 7.91
CA TYR A 27 -17.11 12.78 7.65
C TYR A 27 -17.39 13.08 6.17
N GLN A 28 -16.84 12.32 5.19
CA GLN A 28 -16.93 12.68 3.76
C GLN A 28 -16.99 11.49 2.77
N THR A 29 -18.20 11.27 2.24
CA THR A 29 -18.54 11.21 0.78
C THR A 29 -18.13 10.02 -0.13
N THR A 30 -19.15 9.44 -0.77
CA THR A 30 -19.30 9.07 -2.21
C THR A 30 -18.14 8.36 -2.94
N THR A 31 -17.71 7.21 -2.43
CA THR A 31 -17.04 6.19 -3.24
C THR A 31 -17.66 4.84 -2.91
N ASP A 32 -18.03 4.03 -3.93
CA ASP A 32 -18.66 2.70 -3.77
C ASP A 32 -17.78 1.66 -3.04
N ILE A 33 -16.58 2.04 -2.61
CA ILE A 33 -15.59 1.20 -1.95
C ILE A 33 -15.13 1.86 -0.65
N THR A 34 -15.07 1.07 0.41
CA THR A 34 -14.57 1.53 1.71
C THR A 34 -13.05 1.73 1.65
N PRO A 35 -12.49 2.66 2.46
CA PRO A 35 -11.04 2.85 2.57
C PRO A 35 -10.30 1.54 2.86
N GLU A 36 -10.87 0.68 3.69
CA GLU A 36 -10.30 -0.62 4.03
C GLU A 36 -10.13 -1.50 2.78
N ALA A 37 -11.18 -1.65 1.95
CA ALA A 37 -11.11 -2.46 0.74
C ALA A 37 -10.12 -1.89 -0.28
N TYR A 38 -10.03 -0.57 -0.39
CA TYR A 38 -9.05 0.11 -1.24
C TYR A 38 -7.61 -0.22 -0.82
N TYR A 39 -7.30 -0.10 0.48
CA TYR A 39 -5.95 -0.36 0.98
C TYR A 39 -5.59 -1.84 1.03
N GLU A 40 -6.54 -2.74 1.25
CA GLU A 40 -6.30 -4.19 1.14
C GLU A 40 -5.91 -4.60 -0.29
N ASN A 41 -6.57 -4.03 -1.30
CA ASN A 41 -6.22 -4.28 -2.70
C ASN A 41 -4.82 -3.74 -3.02
N LEU A 42 -4.51 -2.50 -2.59
CA LEU A 42 -3.18 -1.91 -2.70
C LEU A 42 -2.10 -2.77 -2.05
N LEU A 43 -2.34 -3.21 -0.81
CA LEU A 43 -1.42 -4.04 -0.05
C LEU A 43 -1.15 -5.37 -0.76
N SER A 44 -2.20 -6.04 -1.24
CA SER A 44 -2.08 -7.30 -1.96
C SER A 44 -1.18 -7.16 -3.21
N LYS A 45 -1.39 -6.10 -4.00
CA LYS A 45 -0.56 -5.81 -5.19
C LYS A 45 0.87 -5.44 -4.79
N ALA A 46 1.06 -4.60 -3.79
CA ALA A 46 2.38 -4.23 -3.29
C ALA A 46 3.17 -5.47 -2.83
N ILE A 47 2.54 -6.39 -2.09
CA ILE A 47 3.17 -7.66 -1.67
C ILE A 47 3.57 -8.50 -2.89
N SER A 48 2.71 -8.60 -3.91
CA SER A 48 3.02 -9.33 -5.14
C SER A 48 4.28 -8.75 -5.81
N GLU A 49 4.35 -7.43 -5.98
CA GLU A 49 5.49 -6.74 -6.57
C GLU A 49 6.77 -6.84 -5.71
N ILE A 50 6.66 -6.83 -4.38
CA ILE A 50 7.80 -7.11 -3.47
C ILE A 50 8.32 -8.53 -3.69
N ASN A 51 7.44 -9.52 -3.84
CA ASN A 51 7.83 -10.90 -4.10
C ASN A 51 8.49 -11.08 -5.47
N LYS A 52 8.08 -10.31 -6.47
CA LYS A 52 8.72 -10.26 -7.80
C LYS A 52 10.10 -9.57 -7.77
N GLY A 53 10.40 -8.82 -6.72
CA GLY A 53 11.64 -8.06 -6.57
C GLY A 53 11.60 -6.64 -7.14
N THR A 54 10.42 -6.15 -7.55
CA THR A 54 10.22 -4.79 -8.08
C THR A 54 10.73 -3.71 -7.11
N PHE A 55 10.61 -3.97 -5.80
CA PHE A 55 11.02 -3.05 -4.74
C PHE A 55 12.34 -3.41 -4.04
N ASP A 56 13.17 -4.30 -4.60
CA ASP A 56 14.44 -4.70 -3.95
C ASP A 56 15.42 -3.53 -3.75
N ASN A 57 15.28 -2.46 -4.54
CA ASN A 57 16.12 -1.27 -4.44
C ASN A 57 15.69 -0.29 -3.32
N PHE A 58 14.56 -0.56 -2.66
CA PHE A 58 14.00 0.28 -1.60
C PHE A 58 14.57 -0.10 -0.23
N LYS A 59 14.75 0.88 0.65
CA LYS A 59 15.38 0.69 1.97
C LYS A 59 14.35 0.52 3.09
N SER A 60 13.11 0.97 2.88
CA SER A 60 12.01 0.85 3.85
C SER A 60 10.66 0.56 3.18
N GLY A 61 9.72 0.00 3.95
CA GLY A 61 8.32 -0.13 3.50
C GLY A 61 7.62 1.21 3.30
N GLU A 62 8.03 2.25 4.03
CA GLU A 62 7.54 3.62 3.84
C GLU A 62 7.89 4.16 2.45
N GLU A 63 9.12 3.94 1.97
CA GLU A 63 9.51 4.36 0.62
C GLU A 63 8.70 3.62 -0.45
N VAL A 64 8.39 2.34 -0.25
CA VAL A 64 7.55 1.55 -1.17
C VAL A 64 6.14 2.11 -1.23
N VAL A 65 5.50 2.31 -0.08
CA VAL A 65 4.14 2.86 -0.01
C VAL A 65 4.09 4.27 -0.58
N THR A 66 5.10 5.09 -0.29
CA THR A 66 5.23 6.44 -0.86
C THR A 66 5.40 6.39 -2.37
N ALA A 67 6.25 5.52 -2.91
CA ALA A 67 6.43 5.39 -4.35
C ALA A 67 5.14 4.95 -5.05
N ILE A 68 4.41 3.99 -4.49
CA ILE A 68 3.11 3.54 -5.02
C ILE A 68 2.07 4.66 -4.95
N ALA A 69 2.04 5.43 -3.86
CA ALA A 69 1.12 6.54 -3.69
C ALA A 69 1.37 7.68 -4.70
N ASN A 70 2.65 7.93 -5.01
CA ASN A 70 3.06 8.92 -6.02
C ASN A 70 2.86 8.42 -7.46
N ASP A 71 3.15 7.14 -7.70
CA ASP A 71 3.09 6.53 -9.02
C ASP A 71 2.51 5.11 -8.96
N LYS A 72 1.26 4.97 -9.40
CA LYS A 72 0.56 3.68 -9.41
C LYS A 72 1.10 2.72 -10.48
N THR A 73 1.96 3.16 -11.39
CA THR A 73 2.58 2.29 -12.41
C THR A 73 3.53 1.25 -11.82
N TRP A 74 4.00 1.46 -10.57
CA TRP A 74 4.72 0.45 -9.80
C TRP A 74 3.90 -0.83 -9.56
N LEU A 75 2.58 -0.78 -9.75
CA LEU A 75 1.68 -1.90 -9.63
C LEU A 75 1.22 -2.32 -11.04
N SER A 76 1.81 -3.41 -11.54
CA SER A 76 1.62 -3.90 -12.93
C SER A 76 0.17 -4.10 -13.37
N ASP A 77 -0.76 -4.25 -12.43
CA ASP A 77 -2.20 -4.48 -12.67
C ASP A 77 -3.09 -3.42 -12.00
N TRP A 78 -2.60 -2.19 -11.81
CA TRP A 78 -3.42 -1.10 -11.29
C TRP A 78 -4.26 -0.47 -12.41
N LYS A 79 -5.58 -0.52 -12.27
CA LYS A 79 -6.54 -0.07 -13.30
C LYS A 79 -7.71 0.67 -12.65
#